data_AF-A0A0D6AJ77-F1
#
_entry.id   AF-A0A0D6AJ77-F1
#
_cell.length_a   1.000
_cell.length_b   1.000
_cell.length_c   1.000
_cell.angle_alpha   90.00
_cell.angle_beta   90.00
_cell.angle_gamma   90.00
#
_symmetry.space_group_name_H-M   'P 1'
#
loop_
_entity.id
_entity.type
_entity.pdbx_description
1 polymer ?
#
loop_
_entity_poly.entity_id
_entity_poly.type
_entity_poly.pdbx_seq_one_letter_code
_entity_poly.pdbx_strand_id
1 'polypeptide(L)' 'MTPKSSILLLVSCIAAIASVGSVFELTSGVPQLGQANTTIILAISIPLTIGSFFLAVIDARANLK' A
#
# COMPACT_ATOMS: atom_id res chain seq x y z
N MET A 1 2.34 -1.22 21.02
CA MET A 1 1.68 -1.37 19.70
C MET A 1 0.23 -1.74 19.95
N THR A 2 -0.72 -0.91 19.54
CA THR A 2 -2.14 -1.25 19.57
C THR A 2 -2.43 -2.28 18.48
N PRO A 3 -3.36 -3.24 18.70
CA PRO A 3 -3.79 -4.17 17.64
C PRO A 3 -4.26 -3.43 16.38
N LYS A 4 -4.84 -2.24 16.55
CA LYS A 4 -5.29 -1.36 15.45
C LYS A 4 -4.13 -0.86 14.58
N SER A 5 -3.06 -0.34 15.18
CA SER A 5 -1.88 0.13 14.44
C SER A 5 -1.20 -1.03 13.69
N SER A 6 -1.09 -2.21 14.30
CA SER A 6 -0.51 -3.39 13.63
C SER A 6 -1.31 -3.83 12.39
N ILE A 7 -2.64 -3.77 12.44
CA ILE A 7 -3.49 -4.09 11.28
C ILE A 7 -3.33 -3.04 10.18
N LEU A 8 -3.32 -1.75 10.51
CA LEU A 8 -3.09 -0.67 9.54
C LEU A 8 -1.71 -0.78 8.88
N LEU A 9 -0.68 -1.15 9.64
CA LEU A 9 0.67 -1.37 9.13
C LEU A 9 0.74 -2.60 8.21
N LEU A 10 0.07 -3.70 8.57
CA LEU A 10 -0.04 -4.88 7.70
C LEU A 10 -0.70 -4.53 6.36
N VAL A 11 -1.80 -3.78 6.38
CA VAL A 11 -2.49 -3.30 5.17
C VAL A 11 -1.56 -2.42 4.33
N SER A 12 -0.82 -1.52 4.98
CA SER A 12 0.19 -0.69 4.29
C SER A 12 1.27 -1.54 3.61
N CYS A 13 1.76 -2.60 4.26
CA CYS A 13 2.75 -3.49 3.66
C CYS A 13 2.20 -4.23 2.44
N ILE A 14 0.97 -4.76 2.51
CA ILE A 14 0.34 -5.45 1.37
C ILE A 14 0.14 -4.49 0.20
N ALA A 15 -0.33 -3.28 0.46
CA ALA A 15 -0.51 -2.25 -0.56
C ALA A 15 0.82 -1.83 -1.20
N ALA A 16 1.90 -1.74 -0.41
CA ALA A 16 3.24 -1.47 -0.93
C ALA A 16 3.74 -2.59 -1.86
N ILE A 17 3.54 -3.87 -1.47
CA ILE A 17 3.92 -5.02 -2.30
C ILE A 17 3.16 -5.00 -3.63
N ALA A 18 1.85 -4.75 -3.60
CA ALA A 18 1.01 -4.63 -4.80
C ALA A 18 1.45 -3.47 -5.72
N SER A 19 1.84 -2.34 -5.13
CA SER A 19 2.39 -1.20 -5.87
C SER A 19 3.69 -1.56 -6.60
N VAL A 20 4.64 -2.24 -5.95
CA VAL A 20 5.92 -2.63 -6.57
C VAL A 20 5.68 -3.62 -7.72
N GLY A 21 4.82 -4.62 -7.52
CA GLY A 21 4.47 -5.58 -8.58
C GLY A 21 3.82 -4.90 -9.79
N SER A 22 2.93 -3.92 -9.54
CA SER A 22 2.28 -3.15 -10.61
C SER A 22 3.27 -2.32 -11.42
N VAL A 23 4.25 -1.67 -10.77
CA VAL A 23 5.31 -0.91 -11.46
C VAL A 23 6.16 -1.83 -12.34
N PHE A 24 6.49 -3.04 -11.85
CA PHE A 24 7.27 -4.02 -12.60
C PHE A 24 6.50 -4.55 -13.83
N GLU A 25 5.22 -4.86 -13.65
CA GLU A 25 4.29 -5.26 -14.73
C GLU A 25 4.10 -4.16 -15.79
N LEU A 26 3.95 -2.90 -15.37
CA LEU A 26 3.86 -1.76 -16.28
C LEU A 26 5.14 -1.54 -17.08
N THR A 27 6.29 -1.71 -16.43
CA THR A 27 7.61 -1.50 -17.02
C THR A 27 8.04 -2.65 -17.93
N SER A 28 7.48 -3.86 -17.76
CA SER A 28 7.82 -5.03 -18.60
C SER A 28 7.31 -4.91 -20.05
N GLY A 29 6.40 -3.95 -20.33
CA GLY A 29 5.85 -3.69 -21.66
C GLY A 29 4.71 -4.63 -22.09
N VAL A 30 4.52 -5.75 -21.39
CA VAL A 30 3.44 -6.73 -21.61
C VAL A 30 2.75 -7.06 -20.29
N PRO A 31 1.93 -6.14 -19.74
CA PRO A 31 1.21 -6.38 -18.51
C PRO A 31 0.14 -7.46 -18.70
N GLN A 32 0.17 -8.48 -17.84
CA GLN A 32 -0.70 -9.64 -17.92
C GLN A 32 -2.14 -9.33 -17.48
N LEU A 33 -2.31 -8.40 -16.54
CA LEU A 33 -3.60 -7.85 -16.14
C LEU A 33 -4.14 -6.77 -17.09
N GLY A 34 -3.34 -6.35 -18.08
CA GLY A 34 -3.63 -5.22 -18.96
C GLY A 34 -3.22 -3.87 -18.36
N GLN A 35 -2.77 -2.96 -19.23
CA GLN A 35 -2.22 -1.65 -18.84
C GLN A 35 -3.18 -0.83 -17.97
N ALA A 36 -4.47 -0.81 -18.32
CA ALA A 36 -5.48 -0.05 -17.60
C ALA A 36 -5.67 -0.55 -16.16
N ASN A 37 -5.82 -1.87 -15.98
CA ASN A 37 -6.07 -2.46 -14.66
C ASN A 37 -4.85 -2.28 -13.74
N THR A 38 -3.64 -2.56 -14.24
CA THR A 38 -2.40 -2.41 -13.46
C THR A 38 -2.17 -0.95 -13.05
N THR A 39 -2.48 0.00 -13.92
CA THR A 39 -2.38 1.44 -13.61
C THR A 39 -3.40 1.87 -12.55
N ILE A 40 -4.63 1.38 -12.61
CA ILE A 40 -5.67 1.67 -11.60
C ILE A 40 -5.26 1.10 -10.24
N ILE A 41 -4.78 -0.15 -10.20
CA ILE A 41 -4.29 -0.78 -8.97
C ILE A 41 -3.14 0.02 -8.38
N LEU A 42 -2.18 0.44 -9.21
CA LEU A 42 -1.06 1.28 -8.78
C LEU A 42 -1.55 2.64 -8.23
N ALA A 43 -2.45 3.30 -8.95
CA ALA A 43 -3.00 4.61 -8.58
C ALA A 43 -3.77 4.58 -7.26
N ILE A 44 -4.41 3.45 -6.91
CA ILE A 44 -5.11 3.26 -5.62
C ILE A 44 -4.13 2.79 -4.53
N SER A 45 -3.17 1.93 -4.87
CA SER A 45 -2.24 1.34 -3.88
C SER A 45 -1.30 2.38 -3.27
N ILE A 46 -0.84 3.36 -4.06
CA ILE A 46 0.02 4.45 -3.57
C ILE A 46 -0.67 5.27 -2.46
N PRO A 47 -1.84 5.90 -2.67
CA PRO A 47 -2.51 6.67 -1.64
C PRO A 47 -2.98 5.80 -0.48
N LEU A 48 -3.38 4.54 -0.73
CA LEU A 48 -3.77 3.61 0.32
C LEU A 48 -2.59 3.27 1.24
N THR A 49 -1.40 3.05 0.68
CA THR A 49 -0.16 2.83 1.42
C THR A 49 0.18 4.04 2.28
N ILE A 50 0.19 5.25 1.68
CA ILE A 50 0.53 6.49 2.39
C ILE A 50 -0.48 6.74 3.52
N GLY A 51 -1.77 6.65 3.24
CA GLY A 51 -2.83 6.90 4.23
C GLY A 51 -2.81 5.91 5.39
N SER A 52 -2.73 4.60 5.09
CA SER A 52 -2.68 3.56 6.13
C SER A 52 -1.42 3.65 6.98
N PHE A 53 -0.26 3.91 6.36
CA PHE A 53 0.99 4.14 7.08
C PHE A 53 0.91 5.36 8.00
N PHE A 54 0.40 6.49 7.49
CA PHE A 54 0.32 7.73 8.26
C PHE A 54 -0.62 7.58 9.47
N LEU A 55 -1.78 6.95 9.26
CA LEU A 55 -2.71 6.63 10.35
C LEU A 55 -2.11 5.64 11.35
N ALA A 56 -1.40 4.61 10.88
CA ALA A 56 -0.71 3.66 11.75
C ALA A 56 0.35 4.35 12.62
N VAL A 57 1.10 5.30 12.07
CA VAL A 57 2.12 6.10 12.79
C VAL A 57 1.47 7.03 13.82
N ILE A 58 0.39 7.72 13.47
CA ILE A 58 -0.35 8.58 14.41
C ILE A 58 -0.89 7.74 15.57
N ASP A 59 -1.54 6.61 15.28
CA ASP A 59 -2.09 5.72 16.32
C ASP A 59 -0.98 5.11 17.19
N ALA A 60 0.14 4.69 16.59
CA ALA A 60 1.30 4.20 17.34
C ALA A 60 1.88 5.27 18.27
N ARG A 61 1.99 6.53 17.79
CA ARG A 61 2.46 7.67 18.58
C ARG A 61 1.51 8.06 19.70
N ALA A 62 0.20 8.04 19.46
CA ALA A 62 -0.80 8.30 20.49
C ALA A 62 -0.79 7.26 21.62
N ASN A 63 -0.32 6.04 21.33
CA ASN A 63 -0.24 4.92 22.27
C ASN A 63 1.19 4.58 22.72
N LEU A 64 2.16 5.44 22.43
CA LEU A 64 3.51 5.41 22.99
C LEU A 64 3.43 6.00 24.41
N LYS A 65 3.07 5.17 25.39
CA LYS A 65 3.20 5.44 26.83
C LYS A 65 4.36 4.64 27.39
#